data_AF-A0A7W1HT00-F1
#
_entry.id   AF-A0A7W1HT00-F1
#
_cell.length_a   1.000
_cell.length_b   1.000
_cell.length_c   1.000
_cell.angle_alpha   90.00
_cell.angle_beta   90.00
_cell.angle_gamma   90.00
#
_symmetry.space_group_name_H-M   'P 1'
#
loop_
_entity.id
_entity.type
_entity.pdbx_description
1 polymer ?
#
loop_
_entity_poly.entity_id
_entity_poly.type
_entity_poly.pdbx_seq_one_letter_code
_entity_poly.pdbx_strand_id
1 'polypeptide(L)'
;MSVLVSCVALALALILGGYAGRLSTAASLRARAQLAADAAALAAVAESGPYGRASHEAVARRFARSNGARLLRCWCEPGATSVQVRVALGDATAEARAVFDPAALAPAPPAVDAGGLHPLLEDALDRLIGAANGSVWLSSGYRSPERQAVLWREALERYGDPERADDWVARPGDSMHQRGLAADLGGDMAMAVRLIDRLHLPLHRPLPNEPWHFELVSARR
;
A
#
# COMPACT_ATOMS: atom_id res chain seq x y z
N MET A 1 -29.18 47.53 48.04
CA MET A 1 -29.39 46.91 46.71
C MET A 1 -28.09 46.50 46.03
N SER A 2 -27.06 47.36 45.98
CA SER A 2 -25.83 47.09 45.21
C SER A 2 -25.04 45.86 45.68
N VAL A 3 -24.89 45.64 47.00
CA VAL A 3 -24.18 44.47 47.55
C VAL A 3 -24.85 43.15 47.15
N LEU A 4 -26.18 43.10 47.20
CA LEU A 4 -26.94 41.90 46.85
C LEU A 4 -26.80 41.56 45.36
N VAL A 5 -26.86 42.58 44.49
CA VAL A 5 -26.66 42.43 43.04
C VAL A 5 -25.24 41.94 42.73
N SER A 6 -24.22 42.49 43.40
CA SER A 6 -22.82 42.04 43.23
C SER A 6 -22.62 40.59 43.69
N CYS A 7 -23.21 40.18 44.82
CA CYS A 7 -23.13 38.80 45.30
C CYS A 7 -23.79 37.81 44.34
N VAL A 8 -24.98 38.15 43.80
CA VAL A 8 -25.68 37.31 42.82
C VAL A 8 -24.90 37.21 41.52
N ALA A 9 -24.32 38.31 41.03
CA ALA A 9 -23.48 38.30 39.81
C ALA A 9 -22.22 37.44 39.97
N LEU A 10 -21.53 37.52 41.12
CA LEU A 10 -20.37 36.68 41.40
C LEU A 10 -20.74 35.20 41.50
N ALA A 11 -21.85 34.89 42.18
CA ALA A 11 -22.35 33.52 42.27
C ALA A 11 -22.69 32.95 40.89
N LEU A 12 -23.38 33.73 40.05
CA LEU A 12 -23.69 33.35 38.67
C LEU A 12 -22.42 33.14 37.84
N ALA A 13 -21.42 34.02 37.96
CA ALA A 13 -20.16 33.89 37.25
C ALA A 13 -19.39 32.62 37.64
N LEU A 14 -19.37 32.27 38.94
CA LEU A 14 -18.74 31.03 39.42
C LEU A 14 -19.49 29.78 38.92
N ILE A 15 -20.82 29.81 38.93
CA ILE A 15 -21.66 28.71 38.41
C ILE A 15 -21.41 28.53 36.91
N LEU A 16 -21.46 29.61 36.13
CA LEU A 16 -21.22 29.59 34.68
C LEU A 16 -19.79 29.13 34.35
N GLY A 17 -18.79 29.62 35.08
CA GLY A 17 -17.40 29.20 34.94
C GLY A 17 -17.19 27.72 35.25
N GLY A 18 -17.79 27.21 36.32
CA GLY A 18 -17.76 25.79 36.68
C GLY A 18 -18.44 24.91 35.63
N TYR A 19 -19.58 25.36 35.09
CA TYR A 19 -20.29 24.65 34.03
C TYR A 19 -19.50 24.63 32.72
N ALA A 20 -18.94 25.78 32.31
CA ALA A 20 -18.07 25.89 31.14
C ALA A 20 -16.82 25.00 31.26
N GLY A 21 -16.21 24.94 32.45
CA GLY A 21 -15.07 24.06 32.72
C GLY A 21 -15.43 22.58 32.54
N ARG A 22 -16.55 22.12 33.11
CA ARG A 22 -17.03 20.74 32.96
C ARG A 22 -17.40 20.39 31.52
N LEU A 23 -18.01 21.33 30.80
CA LEU A 23 -18.31 21.16 29.37
C LEU A 23 -17.03 21.02 28.55
N SER A 24 -16.03 21.87 28.82
CA SER A 24 -14.74 21.85 28.12
C SER A 24 -13.99 20.53 28.34
N THR A 25 -13.93 20.04 29.58
CA THR A 25 -13.28 18.75 29.88
C THR A 25 -14.02 17.58 29.24
N ALA A 26 -15.36 17.57 29.30
CA ALA A 26 -16.17 16.53 28.67
C ALA A 26 -16.00 16.53 27.13
N ALA A 27 -15.97 17.72 26.51
CA ALA A 27 -15.73 17.86 25.08
C ALA A 27 -14.32 17.39 24.68
N SER A 28 -13.30 17.80 25.43
CA SER A 28 -11.91 17.38 25.20
C SER A 28 -11.76 15.86 25.34
N LEU A 29 -12.39 15.25 26.34
CA LEU A 29 -12.32 13.81 26.54
C LEU A 29 -12.99 13.04 25.38
N ARG A 30 -14.16 13.47 24.93
CA ARG A 30 -14.83 12.88 23.76
C ARG A 30 -14.00 13.01 22.49
N ALA A 31 -13.39 14.17 22.25
CA ALA A 31 -12.51 14.38 21.12
C ALA A 31 -11.30 13.43 21.15
N ARG A 32 -10.65 13.28 22.30
CA ARG A 32 -9.54 12.33 22.47
C ARG A 32 -9.98 10.88 22.30
N ALA A 33 -11.18 10.52 22.78
CA ALA A 33 -11.74 9.18 22.58
C ALA A 33 -11.98 8.90 21.09
N GLN A 34 -12.50 9.88 20.34
CA GLN A 34 -12.71 9.75 18.90
C GLN A 34 -11.39 9.60 18.14
N LEU A 35 -10.37 10.42 18.44
CA LEU A 35 -9.04 10.29 17.86
C LEU A 35 -8.42 8.91 18.12
N ALA A 36 -8.61 8.37 19.32
CA ALA A 36 -8.15 7.02 19.65
C ALA A 36 -8.90 5.93 18.87
N ALA A 37 -10.21 6.12 18.64
CA ALA A 37 -11.03 5.22 17.83
C ALA A 37 -10.59 5.26 16.36
N ASP A 38 -10.42 6.46 15.79
CA ASP A 38 -10.01 6.66 14.40
C ASP A 38 -8.63 6.06 14.14
N ALA A 39 -7.67 6.31 15.04
CA ALA A 39 -6.33 5.72 14.96
C ALA A 39 -6.37 4.18 15.03
N ALA A 40 -7.19 3.61 15.90
CA ALA A 40 -7.37 2.17 16.01
C ALA A 40 -8.03 1.57 14.76
N ALA A 41 -9.06 2.23 14.21
CA ALA A 41 -9.75 1.78 13.00
C ALA A 41 -8.85 1.85 11.77
N LEU A 42 -8.13 2.96 11.58
CA LEU A 42 -7.21 3.16 10.46
C LEU A 42 -6.05 2.16 10.49
N ALA A 43 -5.47 1.94 11.67
CA ALA A 43 -4.38 0.96 11.80
C ALA A 43 -4.88 -0.47 11.53
N ALA A 44 -6.06 -0.82 12.02
CA ALA A 44 -6.62 -2.15 11.81
C ALA A 44 -7.06 -2.40 10.37
N VAL A 45 -7.60 -1.40 9.66
CA VAL A 45 -7.96 -1.56 8.25
C VAL A 45 -6.72 -1.66 7.34
N ALA A 46 -5.60 -1.03 7.71
CA ALA A 46 -4.34 -1.15 6.98
C ALA A 46 -3.79 -2.59 6.97
N GLU A 47 -4.14 -3.42 7.95
CA GLU A 47 -3.78 -4.85 7.97
C GLU A 47 -4.49 -5.67 6.88
N SER A 48 -5.54 -5.12 6.26
CA SER A 48 -6.19 -5.73 5.09
C SER A 48 -5.42 -5.44 3.78
N GLY A 49 -4.43 -4.54 3.81
CA GLY A 49 -3.59 -4.21 2.67
C GLY A 49 -2.48 -5.25 2.41
N PRO A 50 -1.79 -5.15 1.27
CA PRO A 50 -0.77 -6.12 0.84
C PRO A 50 0.44 -6.24 1.79
N TYR A 51 0.65 -5.26 2.67
CA TYR A 51 1.73 -5.23 3.65
C TYR A 51 1.27 -5.63 5.08
N GLY A 52 -0.01 -5.97 5.25
CA GLY A 52 -0.58 -6.40 6.51
C GLY A 52 -0.08 -7.77 6.96
N ARG A 53 -0.01 -7.99 8.28
CA ARG A 53 0.41 -9.28 8.89
C ARG A 53 -0.79 -10.02 9.51
N ALA A 54 -2.00 -9.68 9.05
CA ALA A 54 -3.28 -10.34 9.28
C ALA A 54 -3.91 -10.26 10.68
N SER A 55 -3.38 -9.45 11.61
CA SER A 55 -3.96 -9.35 12.97
C SER A 55 -4.61 -7.99 13.26
N HIS A 56 -5.74 -7.72 12.60
CA HIS A 56 -6.55 -6.50 12.75
C HIS A 56 -6.82 -6.12 14.22
N GLU A 57 -7.26 -7.09 15.04
CA GLU A 57 -7.61 -6.81 16.44
C GLU A 57 -6.39 -6.45 17.30
N ALA A 58 -5.27 -7.14 17.13
CA ALA A 58 -4.05 -6.81 17.88
C ALA A 58 -3.53 -5.41 17.53
N VAL A 59 -3.67 -5.00 16.27
CA VAL A 59 -3.26 -3.68 15.78
C VAL A 59 -4.21 -2.59 16.27
N ALA A 60 -5.53 -2.79 16.18
CA ALA A 60 -6.53 -1.92 16.80
C ALA A 60 -6.23 -1.72 18.30
N ARG A 61 -5.93 -2.81 19.02
CA ARG A 61 -5.63 -2.78 20.45
C ARG A 61 -4.35 -2.01 20.75
N ARG A 62 -3.30 -2.19 19.95
CA ARG A 62 -2.03 -1.46 20.06
C ARG A 62 -2.26 0.04 19.90
N PHE A 63 -2.93 0.45 18.83
CA PHE A 63 -3.16 1.87 18.55
C PHE A 63 -4.14 2.54 19.50
N ALA A 64 -5.18 1.83 19.96
CA ALA A 64 -6.05 2.33 21.03
C ALA A 64 -5.21 2.63 22.28
N ARG A 65 -4.36 1.69 22.72
CA ARG A 65 -3.50 1.85 23.90
C ARG A 65 -2.49 3.00 23.74
N SER A 66 -1.87 3.14 22.57
CA SER A 66 -0.96 4.27 22.29
C SER A 66 -1.65 5.63 22.39
N ASN A 67 -2.97 5.67 22.19
CA ASN A 67 -3.80 6.87 22.34
C ASN A 67 -4.49 6.95 23.72
N GLY A 68 -4.06 6.14 24.68
CA GLY A 68 -4.59 6.12 26.05
C GLY A 68 -5.95 5.44 26.21
N ALA A 69 -6.52 4.88 25.14
CA ALA A 69 -7.81 4.23 25.16
C ALA A 69 -7.68 2.70 25.27
N ARG A 70 -8.75 2.05 25.74
CA ARG A 70 -8.90 0.60 25.75
C ARG A 70 -9.84 0.18 24.62
N LEU A 71 -9.40 -0.76 23.78
CA LEU A 71 -10.28 -1.40 22.80
C LEU A 71 -11.37 -2.19 23.54
N LEU A 72 -12.63 -1.87 23.28
CA LEU A 72 -13.80 -2.59 23.80
C LEU A 72 -14.25 -3.67 22.81
N ARG A 73 -14.28 -3.34 21.52
CA ARG A 73 -14.73 -4.24 20.46
C ARG A 73 -14.06 -3.91 19.13
N CYS A 74 -13.79 -4.94 18.35
CA CYS A 74 -13.29 -4.87 16.98
C CYS A 74 -14.25 -5.68 16.12
N TRP A 75 -14.94 -5.04 15.19
CA TRP A 75 -15.64 -5.73 14.09
C TRP A 75 -14.67 -5.75 12.92
N CYS A 76 -13.81 -6.75 12.94
CA CYS A 76 -12.58 -6.81 12.17
C CYS A 76 -12.48 -8.18 11.51
N GLU A 77 -13.26 -8.36 10.44
CA GLU A 77 -13.23 -9.58 9.64
C GLU A 77 -11.93 -9.63 8.83
N PRO A 78 -11.18 -10.76 8.86
CA PRO A 78 -9.99 -10.92 8.04
C PRO A 78 -10.29 -10.68 6.56
N GLY A 79 -9.50 -9.80 5.93
CA GLY A 79 -9.66 -9.45 4.51
C GLY A 79 -10.82 -8.52 4.18
N ALA A 80 -11.58 -8.03 5.17
CA ALA A 80 -12.62 -7.05 4.93
C ALA A 80 -12.06 -5.67 4.52
N THR A 81 -12.78 -4.97 3.65
CA THR A 81 -12.43 -3.63 3.17
C THR A 81 -12.76 -2.51 4.16
N SER A 82 -13.43 -2.87 5.26
CA SER A 82 -13.76 -1.94 6.31
C SER A 82 -13.64 -2.57 7.68
N VAL A 83 -13.22 -1.76 8.64
CA VAL A 83 -13.09 -2.13 10.04
C VAL A 83 -13.88 -1.12 10.88
N GLN A 84 -14.63 -1.63 11.86
CA GLN A 84 -15.22 -0.79 12.91
C GLN A 84 -14.63 -1.15 14.26
N VAL A 85 -14.35 -0.15 15.07
CA VAL A 85 -13.84 -0.34 16.44
C VAL A 85 -14.66 0.48 17.42
N ARG A 86 -14.74 -0.01 18.65
CA ARG A 86 -15.25 0.73 19.81
C ARG A 86 -14.17 0.79 20.87
N VAL A 87 -13.89 1.98 21.38
CA VAL A 87 -12.87 2.21 22.41
C VAL A 87 -13.45 2.95 23.63
N ALA A 88 -12.75 2.89 24.75
CA ALA A 88 -13.05 3.66 25.95
C ALA A 88 -11.82 4.47 26.41
N LEU A 89 -12.02 5.73 26.76
CA LEU A 89 -11.03 6.64 27.35
C LEU A 89 -11.67 7.33 28.56
N GLY A 90 -11.31 6.91 29.78
CA GLY A 90 -12.02 7.35 30.99
C GLY A 90 -13.48 6.88 30.96
N ASP A 91 -14.40 7.82 31.15
CA ASP A 91 -15.86 7.64 31.05
C ASP A 91 -16.42 7.87 29.64
N ALA A 92 -15.58 8.28 28.68
CA ALA A 92 -15.98 8.43 27.29
C ALA A 92 -15.81 7.12 26.51
N THR A 93 -16.79 6.82 25.65
CA THR A 93 -16.70 5.79 24.63
C THR A 93 -16.80 6.42 23.26
N ALA A 94 -16.06 5.89 22.29
CA ALA A 94 -16.10 6.33 20.91
C ALA A 94 -16.07 5.15 19.94
N GLU A 95 -16.64 5.37 18.77
CA GLU A 95 -16.62 4.41 17.67
C GLU A 95 -16.06 5.07 16.42
N ALA A 96 -15.33 4.29 15.65
CA ALA A 96 -14.83 4.72 14.36
C ALA A 96 -14.96 3.58 13.35
N ARG A 97 -15.28 3.94 12.12
CA ARG A 97 -15.24 3.05 10.97
C ARG A 97 -14.18 3.58 10.01
N ALA A 98 -13.24 2.72 9.65
CA ALA A 98 -12.30 2.99 8.58
C ALA A 98 -12.61 2.06 7.40
N VAL A 99 -12.49 2.61 6.20
CA VAL A 99 -12.62 1.88 4.94
C VAL A 99 -11.34 2.15 4.16
N PHE A 100 -10.78 1.13 3.53
CA PHE A 100 -9.77 1.34 2.51
C PHE A 100 -10.37 1.00 1.16
N ASP A 101 -9.94 1.73 0.14
CA ASP A 101 -10.20 1.36 -1.24
C ASP A 101 -9.12 0.36 -1.67
N PRO A 102 -9.48 -0.92 -1.93
CA PRO A 102 -8.52 -1.90 -2.41
C PRO A 102 -7.87 -1.48 -3.71
N ALA A 103 -8.55 -0.71 -4.58
CA ALA A 103 -7.98 -0.21 -5.82
C ALA A 103 -6.93 0.90 -5.60
N ALA A 104 -7.02 1.63 -4.49
CA ALA A 104 -6.03 2.65 -4.11
C ALA A 104 -4.77 2.04 -3.47
N LEU A 105 -4.86 0.82 -2.93
CA LEU A 105 -3.75 0.06 -2.35
C LEU A 105 -3.27 -1.10 -3.23
N ALA A 106 -4.01 -1.41 -4.30
CA ALA A 106 -3.49 -2.20 -5.39
C ALA A 106 -2.15 -1.58 -5.79
N PRO A 107 -1.12 -2.39 -6.11
CA PRO A 107 0.04 -1.83 -6.80
C PRO A 107 -0.50 -0.94 -7.91
N ALA A 108 0.02 0.30 -8.01
CA ALA A 108 -0.36 1.21 -9.08
C ALA A 108 -0.46 0.37 -10.35
N PRO A 109 -1.58 0.43 -11.11
CA PRO A 109 -1.76 -0.41 -12.27
C PRO A 109 -0.44 -0.33 -13.01
N PRO A 110 0.25 -1.48 -13.19
CA PRO A 110 1.58 -1.41 -13.75
C PRO A 110 1.44 -0.62 -15.04
N ALA A 111 2.38 0.29 -15.33
CA ALA A 111 2.38 1.04 -16.57
C ALA A 111 2.70 0.11 -17.76
N VAL A 112 2.03 -1.04 -17.81
CA VAL A 112 2.21 -2.16 -18.70
C VAL A 112 0.87 -2.38 -19.37
N ASP A 113 0.89 -2.24 -20.68
CA ASP A 113 -0.13 -2.85 -21.52
C ASP A 113 -0.17 -4.34 -21.17
N ALA A 114 -1.23 -4.78 -20.46
CA ALA A 114 -1.51 -6.20 -20.25
C ALA A 114 -1.97 -6.88 -21.57
N GLY A 115 -2.13 -6.13 -22.66
CA GLY A 115 -2.23 -6.68 -24.00
C GLY A 115 -0.84 -6.92 -24.59
N GLY A 116 -0.63 -8.11 -25.18
CA GLY A 116 0.55 -8.38 -26.02
C GLY A 116 1.65 -9.22 -25.37
N LEU A 117 1.50 -9.66 -24.11
CA LEU A 117 2.35 -10.72 -23.57
C LEU A 117 2.03 -12.05 -24.25
N HIS A 118 3.05 -12.89 -24.41
CA HIS A 118 2.85 -14.26 -24.85
C HIS A 118 2.09 -15.05 -23.77
N PRO A 119 1.07 -15.85 -24.09
CA PRO A 119 0.24 -16.53 -23.08
C PRO A 119 1.03 -17.41 -22.10
N LEU A 120 2.09 -18.08 -22.57
CA LEU A 120 2.98 -18.85 -21.68
C LEU A 120 3.79 -17.98 -20.71
N LEU A 121 4.11 -16.74 -21.10
CA LEU A 121 4.79 -15.80 -20.22
C LEU A 121 3.81 -15.29 -19.16
N GLU A 122 2.59 -14.94 -19.58
CA GLU A 122 1.52 -14.51 -18.68
C GLU A 122 1.22 -15.57 -17.60
N ASP A 123 0.99 -16.84 -17.99
CA ASP A 123 0.78 -17.94 -17.04
C ASP A 123 1.97 -18.13 -16.07
N ALA A 124 3.20 -18.06 -16.60
CA ALA A 124 4.39 -18.19 -15.78
C ALA A 124 4.53 -17.06 -14.76
N LEU A 125 4.24 -15.82 -15.17
CA LEU A 125 4.29 -14.64 -14.30
C LEU A 125 3.21 -14.69 -13.23
N ASP A 126 1.99 -15.09 -13.56
CA ASP A 126 0.90 -15.22 -12.59
C ASP A 126 1.23 -16.24 -11.50
N ARG A 127 1.76 -17.41 -11.90
CA ARG A 127 2.21 -18.44 -10.96
C ARG A 127 3.37 -17.97 -10.09
N LEU A 128 4.32 -17.23 -10.67
CA LEU A 128 5.47 -16.67 -9.95
C LEU A 128 5.02 -15.64 -8.90
N ILE A 129 4.25 -14.65 -9.33
CA ILE A 129 3.78 -13.53 -8.50
C ILE A 129 2.86 -14.06 -7.39
N GLY A 130 1.94 -14.97 -7.73
CA GLY A 130 1.08 -15.62 -6.76
C GLY A 130 1.87 -16.38 -5.68
N ALA A 131 2.92 -17.10 -6.06
CA ALA A 131 3.78 -17.82 -5.13
C ALA A 131 4.70 -16.92 -4.30
N ALA A 132 5.01 -15.72 -4.78
CA ALA A 132 5.86 -14.75 -4.09
C ALA A 132 5.14 -13.95 -3.00
N ASN A 133 3.81 -14.03 -2.93
CA ASN A 133 2.98 -13.40 -1.91
C ASN A 133 3.33 -11.92 -1.66
N GLY A 134 3.46 -11.15 -2.75
CA GLY A 134 3.79 -9.71 -2.72
C GLY A 134 5.28 -9.37 -2.67
N SER A 135 6.18 -10.37 -2.57
CA SER A 135 7.63 -10.14 -2.54
C SER A 135 8.25 -9.88 -3.93
N VAL A 136 7.52 -10.24 -4.99
CA VAL A 136 7.90 -10.06 -6.40
C VAL A 136 6.67 -9.55 -7.14
N TRP A 137 6.85 -8.57 -8.03
CA TRP A 137 5.79 -8.01 -8.85
C TRP A 137 6.27 -7.71 -10.27
N LEU A 138 5.33 -7.62 -11.22
CA LEU A 138 5.62 -7.20 -12.58
C LEU A 138 5.90 -5.68 -12.61
N SER A 139 7.09 -5.29 -13.06
CA SER A 139 7.49 -3.89 -13.24
C SER A 139 7.29 -3.43 -14.68
N SER A 140 7.68 -4.25 -15.66
CA SER A 140 7.50 -3.98 -17.08
C SER A 140 7.15 -5.26 -17.84
N GLY A 141 6.15 -5.22 -18.71
CA GLY A 141 5.69 -6.36 -19.52
C GLY A 141 5.87 -6.07 -21.01
N TYR A 142 4.82 -6.28 -21.80
CA TYR A 142 4.83 -5.92 -23.22
C TYR A 142 5.10 -4.42 -23.42
N ARG A 143 5.81 -4.09 -24.49
CA ARG A 143 6.15 -2.72 -24.86
C ARG A 143 5.95 -2.51 -26.35
N SER A 144 5.13 -1.53 -26.73
CA SER A 144 4.91 -1.22 -28.14
C SER A 144 6.20 -0.77 -28.85
N PRO A 145 6.32 -0.97 -30.17
CA PRO A 145 7.44 -0.46 -30.95
C PRO A 145 7.65 1.05 -30.81
N GLU A 146 6.56 1.83 -30.74
CA GLU A 146 6.60 3.28 -30.57
C GLU A 146 7.20 3.64 -29.21
N ARG A 147 6.84 2.91 -28.15
CA ARG A 147 7.39 3.12 -26.82
C ARG A 147 8.88 2.75 -26.78
N GLN A 148 9.30 1.65 -27.40
CA GLN A 148 10.72 1.31 -27.50
C GLN A 148 11.50 2.40 -28.26
N ALA A 149 10.94 2.96 -29.34
CA ALA A 149 11.57 4.05 -30.09
C ALA A 149 11.78 5.31 -29.25
N VAL A 150 10.82 5.62 -28.36
CA VAL A 150 10.97 6.74 -27.41
C VAL A 150 12.10 6.47 -26.42
N LEU A 151 12.13 5.30 -25.78
CA LEU A 151 13.19 4.94 -24.83
C LEU A 151 14.58 4.93 -25.48
N TRP A 152 14.67 4.47 -26.72
CA TRP A 152 15.91 4.48 -27.47
C TRP A 152 16.41 5.91 -27.75
N ARG A 153 15.53 6.83 -28.15
CA ARG A 153 15.92 8.25 -28.30
C ARG A 153 16.38 8.86 -26.97
N GLU A 154 15.67 8.60 -25.88
CA GLU A 154 16.05 9.07 -24.55
C GLU A 154 17.43 8.52 -24.12
N ALA A 155 17.72 7.25 -24.46
CA ALA A 155 19.02 6.64 -24.22
C ALA A 155 20.12 7.31 -25.06
N LEU A 156 19.87 7.58 -26.34
CA LEU A 156 20.82 8.31 -27.19
C LEU A 156 21.09 9.72 -26.67
N GLU A 157 20.06 10.45 -26.23
CA GLU A 157 20.22 11.77 -25.59
C GLU A 157 21.04 11.70 -24.31
N ARG A 158 20.87 10.64 -23.51
CA ARG A 158 21.58 10.45 -22.24
C ARG A 158 23.03 10.03 -22.42
N TYR A 159 23.29 9.07 -23.31
CA TYR A 159 24.60 8.41 -23.41
C TYR A 159 25.45 8.94 -24.57
N GLY A 160 24.84 9.68 -25.51
CA GLY A 160 25.50 10.36 -26.63
C GLY A 160 26.06 9.44 -27.72
N ASP A 161 26.08 8.13 -27.47
CA ASP A 161 26.65 7.12 -28.35
C ASP A 161 25.70 5.91 -28.46
N PRO A 162 25.40 5.42 -29.68
CA PRO A 162 24.50 4.29 -29.88
C PRO A 162 24.99 2.97 -29.29
N GLU A 163 26.29 2.69 -29.25
CA GLU A 163 26.81 1.44 -28.68
C GLU A 163 26.63 1.45 -27.17
N ARG A 164 26.97 2.57 -26.52
CA ARG A 164 26.73 2.78 -25.09
C ARG A 164 25.26 2.80 -24.72
N ALA A 165 24.37 3.26 -25.61
CA ALA A 165 22.93 3.23 -25.37
C ALA A 165 22.37 1.79 -25.42
N ASP A 166 22.90 0.95 -26.31
CA ASP A 166 22.52 -0.46 -26.50
C ASP A 166 22.82 -1.32 -25.27
N ASP A 167 23.82 -0.95 -24.47
CA ASP A 167 24.12 -1.60 -23.19
C ASP A 167 23.00 -1.49 -22.14
N TRP A 168 22.09 -0.52 -22.30
CA TRP A 168 21.03 -0.22 -21.31
C TRP A 168 19.61 -0.28 -21.88
N VAL A 169 19.45 -0.02 -23.18
CA VAL A 169 18.13 0.01 -23.84
C VAL A 169 18.29 -0.64 -25.20
N ALA A 170 17.64 -1.78 -25.44
CA ALA A 170 17.71 -2.43 -26.75
C ALA A 170 17.23 -1.51 -27.89
N ARG A 171 17.81 -1.69 -29.08
CA ARG A 171 17.32 -1.03 -30.30
C ARG A 171 15.85 -1.34 -30.59
N PRO A 172 15.10 -0.39 -31.19
CA PRO A 172 13.74 -0.66 -31.63
C PRO A 172 13.68 -1.82 -32.64
N GLY A 173 12.90 -2.86 -32.32
CA GLY A 173 12.77 -4.10 -33.09
C GLY A 173 13.51 -5.30 -32.49
N ASP A 174 14.48 -5.04 -31.61
CA ASP A 174 15.33 -6.08 -31.02
C ASP A 174 14.92 -6.44 -29.59
N SER A 175 14.10 -5.61 -28.94
CA SER A 175 13.63 -5.85 -27.57
C SER A 175 12.66 -7.02 -27.49
N MET A 176 12.91 -7.96 -26.56
CA MET A 176 11.98 -9.07 -26.29
C MET A 176 10.67 -8.60 -25.63
N HIS A 177 10.64 -7.42 -25.01
CA HIS A 177 9.41 -6.79 -24.56
C HIS A 177 8.47 -6.45 -25.72
N GLN A 178 9.01 -6.09 -26.90
CA GLN A 178 8.19 -5.84 -28.10
C GLN A 178 7.59 -7.10 -28.70
N ARG A 179 8.13 -8.27 -28.33
CA ARG A 179 7.63 -9.58 -28.77
C ARG A 179 6.69 -10.20 -27.75
N GLY A 180 6.48 -9.56 -26.60
CA GLY A 180 5.74 -10.15 -25.49
C GLY A 180 6.44 -11.34 -24.85
N LEU A 181 7.77 -11.47 -25.03
CA LEU A 181 8.56 -12.61 -24.57
C LEU A 181 9.44 -12.29 -23.36
N ALA A 182 9.43 -11.03 -22.90
CA ALA A 182 10.18 -10.57 -21.73
C ALA A 182 9.31 -9.80 -20.75
N ALA A 183 9.76 -9.84 -19.49
CA ALA A 183 9.21 -9.07 -18.39
C ALA A 183 10.32 -8.65 -17.42
N ASP A 184 10.22 -7.43 -16.92
CA ASP A 184 11.05 -6.92 -15.84
C ASP A 184 10.29 -7.07 -14.52
N LEU A 185 10.91 -7.68 -13.52
CA LEU A 185 10.35 -7.90 -12.20
C LEU A 185 10.93 -6.93 -11.17
N GLY A 186 10.08 -6.45 -10.27
CA GLY A 186 10.48 -5.73 -9.07
C GLY A 186 10.45 -6.63 -7.82
N GLY A 187 11.18 -6.22 -6.78
CA GLY A 187 11.18 -6.91 -5.47
C GLY A 187 12.39 -7.82 -5.24
N ASP A 188 12.18 -8.96 -4.58
CA ASP A 188 13.22 -9.92 -4.22
C ASP A 188 13.57 -10.86 -5.39
N MET A 189 14.60 -10.50 -6.16
CA MET A 189 15.05 -11.31 -7.31
C MET A 189 15.63 -12.66 -6.91
N ALA A 190 16.21 -12.78 -5.71
CA ALA A 190 16.69 -14.07 -5.23
C ALA A 190 15.52 -15.02 -4.97
N MET A 191 14.40 -14.49 -4.46
CA MET A 191 13.15 -15.25 -4.36
C MET A 191 12.57 -15.59 -5.72
N ALA A 192 12.56 -14.64 -6.67
CA ALA A 192 12.07 -14.89 -8.02
C ALA A 192 12.79 -16.10 -8.65
N VAL A 193 14.13 -16.11 -8.61
CA VAL A 193 14.93 -17.23 -9.13
C VAL A 193 14.60 -18.55 -8.41
N ARG A 194 14.56 -18.56 -7.07
CA ARG A 194 14.19 -19.76 -6.31
C ARG A 194 12.80 -20.28 -6.67
N LEU A 195 11.85 -19.39 -6.89
CA LEU A 195 10.47 -19.75 -7.25
C LEU A 195 10.37 -20.27 -8.68
N ILE A 196 11.09 -19.67 -9.62
CA ILE A 196 11.20 -20.15 -11.00
C ILE A 196 11.70 -21.59 -11.02
N ASP A 197 12.78 -21.88 -10.29
CA ASP A 197 13.34 -23.24 -10.19
C ASP A 197 12.35 -24.19 -9.53
N ARG A 198 11.80 -23.81 -8.36
CA ARG A 198 10.88 -24.66 -7.58
C ARG A 198 9.59 -25.00 -8.34
N LEU A 199 9.06 -24.05 -9.11
CA LEU A 199 7.80 -24.18 -9.84
C LEU A 199 8.00 -24.67 -11.29
N HIS A 200 9.25 -24.90 -11.70
CA HIS A 200 9.64 -25.28 -13.05
C HIS A 200 9.05 -24.34 -14.11
N LEU A 201 9.11 -23.03 -13.85
CA LEU A 201 8.57 -22.04 -14.78
C LEU A 201 9.50 -21.91 -15.99
N PRO A 202 8.96 -21.72 -17.20
CA PRO A 202 9.74 -21.60 -18.43
C PRO A 202 10.40 -20.22 -18.56
N LEU A 203 10.99 -19.70 -17.49
CA LEU A 203 11.63 -18.38 -17.42
C LEU A 203 13.13 -18.52 -17.21
N HIS A 204 13.90 -17.60 -17.77
CA HIS A 204 15.33 -17.49 -17.53
C HIS A 204 15.77 -16.04 -17.57
N ARG A 205 17.00 -15.80 -17.10
CA ARG A 205 17.62 -14.48 -17.12
C ARG A 205 18.77 -14.46 -18.12
N PRO A 206 18.61 -13.81 -19.29
CA PRO A 206 19.65 -13.78 -20.32
C PRO A 206 20.72 -12.72 -20.06
N LEU A 207 20.37 -11.64 -19.35
CA LEU A 207 21.24 -10.48 -19.15
C LEU A 207 21.90 -10.51 -17.77
N PRO A 208 23.24 -10.65 -17.68
CA PRO A 208 23.96 -10.66 -16.41
C PRO A 208 23.84 -9.36 -15.62
N ASN A 209 23.82 -8.23 -16.33
CA ASN A 209 23.75 -6.86 -15.82
C ASN A 209 22.33 -6.42 -15.42
N GLU A 210 21.29 -7.18 -15.78
CA GLU A 210 19.90 -6.86 -15.49
C GLU A 210 19.25 -7.97 -14.66
N PRO A 211 19.45 -7.99 -13.33
CA PRO A 211 18.90 -9.04 -12.45
C PRO A 211 17.37 -9.09 -12.45
N TRP A 212 16.71 -8.00 -12.84
CA TRP A 212 15.25 -7.89 -12.95
C TRP A 212 14.68 -8.43 -14.26
N HIS A 213 15.50 -8.66 -15.30
CA HIS A 213 15.01 -8.99 -16.64
C HIS A 213 14.85 -10.51 -16.83
N PHE A 214 13.64 -10.95 -17.18
CA PHE A 214 13.33 -12.36 -17.42
C PHE A 214 12.67 -12.57 -18.78
N GLU A 215 13.04 -13.66 -19.45
CA GLU A 215 12.51 -14.06 -20.74
C GLU A 215 11.98 -15.50 -20.71
N LEU A 216 11.04 -15.80 -21.60
CA LEU A 216 10.66 -17.19 -21.89
C LEU A 216 11.88 -17.98 -22.37
N VAL A 217 12.04 -19.23 -21.93
CA VAL A 217 13.14 -20.10 -22.38
C VAL A 217 13.10 -20.33 -23.90
N SER A 218 11.92 -20.29 -24.53
CA SER A 218 11.76 -20.36 -25.99
C SER A 218 12.26 -19.12 -26.74
N ALA A 219 12.55 -18.01 -26.04
CA ALA A 219 13.13 -16.80 -26.62
C ALA A 219 14.65 -16.87 -26.79
N ARG A 220 15.30 -17.90 -26.24
CA ARG A 220 16.75 -18.14 -26.42
C ARG A 220 17.07 -18.26 -27.91
N ARG A 221 17.95 -17.39 -28.39
CA ARG A 221 18.55 -17.50 -29.74
C ARG A 221 19.75 -18.43 -29.71
#